data_AF-G7ECY4-F1
#
_entry.id   AF-G7ECY4-F1
#
_cell.length_a   1.000
_cell.length_b   1.000
_cell.length_c   1.000
_cell.angle_alpha   90.00
_cell.angle_beta   90.00
_cell.angle_gamma   90.00
#
_symmetry.space_group_name_H-M   'P 1'
#
loop_
_entity.id
_entity.type
_entity.pdbx_description
1 polymer ?
#
loop_
_entity_poly.entity_id
_entity_poly.type
_entity_poly.pdbx_seq_one_letter_code
_entity_poly.pdbx_strand_id
1 'polypeptide(L)'
;MINLEIHYPADNACKTDEVDQALNYKVITKEVISLVEQGHFLLLEKLVAEILAVCHSHPSVHYAKARVDKPHALRFADSVSLTLDWTK
;
A
#
# COMPACT_ATOMS: atom_id res chain seq x y z
N MET A 1 7.46 -0.31 -9.72
CA MET A 1 7.77 0.23 -8.38
C MET A 1 6.45 0.39 -7.64
N ILE A 2 6.42 0.18 -6.33
CA ILE A 2 5.21 0.34 -5.50
C ILE A 2 5.55 1.29 -4.35
N ASN A 3 4.76 2.34 -4.17
CA ASN A 3 4.89 3.32 -3.10
C ASN A 3 3.61 3.31 -2.26
N LEU A 4 3.78 3.16 -0.95
CA LEU A 4 2.70 3.12 0.02
C LEU A 4 2.88 4.27 1.01
N GLU A 5 1.80 4.99 1.29
CA GLU A 5 1.73 6.03 2.30
C GLU A 5 0.56 5.70 3.21
N ILE A 6 0.81 5.58 4.52
CA ILE A 6 -0.19 5.17 5.50
C ILE A 6 -0.12 6.12 6.69
N HIS A 7 -1.24 6.74 7.05
CA HIS A 7 -1.33 7.58 8.24
C HIS A 7 -2.16 6.86 9.30
N TYR A 8 -1.58 6.75 10.49
CA TYR A 8 -2.19 6.15 11.66
C TYR A 8 -1.75 6.94 12.90
N PRO A 9 -2.52 6.92 14.00
CA PRO A 9 -2.17 7.64 15.21
C PRO A 9 -1.00 6.93 15.90
N ALA A 10 0.21 7.42 15.65
CA ALA A 10 1.44 6.84 16.19
C ALA A 10 1.74 7.30 17.63
N ASP A 11 0.95 8.20 18.20
CA ASP A 11 1.16 8.76 19.54
C ASP A 11 1.31 7.68 20.63
N ASN A 12 0.59 6.56 20.52
CA ASN A 12 0.71 5.46 21.47
C ASN A 12 1.96 4.61 21.19
N ALA A 13 2.23 4.28 19.92
CA ALA A 13 3.39 3.49 19.53
C ALA A 13 4.73 4.19 19.85
N CYS A 14 4.79 5.52 19.70
CA CYS A 14 5.96 6.32 20.07
C CYS A 14 6.18 6.40 21.59
N LYS A 15 5.16 6.13 22.41
CA LYS A 15 5.25 6.19 23.88
C LYS A 15 5.55 4.83 24.50
N THR A 16 5.09 3.74 23.90
CA THR A 16 5.21 2.40 24.47
C THR A 16 6.42 1.63 23.96
N ASP A 17 6.98 2.01 22.81
CA ASP A 17 8.03 1.24 22.09
C ASP A 17 7.62 -0.24 21.86
N GLU A 18 6.32 -0.50 21.91
CA GLU A 18 5.75 -1.83 21.72
C GLU A 18 5.39 -2.02 20.25
N VAL A 19 6.06 -2.99 19.63
CA VAL A 19 5.86 -3.37 18.22
C VAL A 19 4.41 -3.81 17.96
N ASP A 20 3.73 -4.35 18.97
CA ASP A 20 2.35 -4.83 18.87
C ASP A 20 1.31 -3.69 18.82
N GLN A 21 1.66 -2.48 19.28
CA GLN A 21 0.81 -1.29 19.17
C GLN A 21 1.13 -0.41 17.95
N ALA A 22 2.23 -0.71 17.27
CA ALA A 22 2.64 -0.03 16.06
C ALA A 22 2.00 -0.66 14.82
N LEU A 23 1.74 0.16 13.79
CA LEU A 23 1.37 -0.36 12.49
C LEU A 23 2.56 -1.17 11.92
N ASN A 24 2.42 -2.49 11.85
CA ASN A 24 3.51 -3.36 11.41
C ASN A 24 3.68 -3.32 9.89
N TYR A 25 4.45 -2.35 9.41
CA TYR A 25 4.79 -2.21 7.99
C TYR A 25 5.44 -3.46 7.40
N LYS A 26 6.10 -4.32 8.19
CA LYS A 26 6.66 -5.60 7.69
C LYS A 26 5.56 -6.59 7.33
N VAL A 27 4.50 -6.66 8.11
CA VAL A 27 3.34 -7.52 7.82
C VAL A 27 2.64 -7.03 6.56
N ILE A 28 2.34 -5.73 6.49
CA ILE A 28 1.74 -5.10 5.31
C ILE A 28 2.60 -5.34 4.06
N THR A 29 3.92 -5.16 4.16
CA THR A 29 4.83 -5.39 3.02
C THR A 29 4.81 -6.86 2.58
N LYS A 30 4.81 -7.83 3.51
CA LYS A 30 4.74 -9.25 3.16
C LYS A 30 3.42 -9.62 2.49
N GLU A 31 2.30 -9.08 2.98
CA GLU A 31 0.99 -9.29 2.38
C GLU A 31 0.92 -8.71 0.97
N VAL A 32 1.42 -7.49 0.78
CA VAL A 32 1.49 -6.85 -0.55
C VAL A 32 2.38 -7.66 -1.50
N ILE A 33 3.55 -8.14 -1.08
CA ILE A 33 4.40 -8.99 -1.90
C ILE A 33 3.66 -10.27 -2.31
N SER A 34 3.07 -10.98 -1.34
CA SER A 34 2.31 -12.20 -1.61
C SER A 34 1.15 -11.96 -2.58
N LEU A 35 0.44 -10.85 -2.42
CA LEU A 35 -0.67 -10.45 -3.28
C LEU A 35 -0.21 -10.18 -4.71
N VAL A 36 0.91 -9.49 -4.88
CA VAL A 36 1.48 -9.16 -6.20
C VAL A 36 2.05 -10.40 -6.88
N GLU A 37 2.73 -11.28 -6.14
CA GLU A 37 3.37 -12.49 -6.69
C GLU A 37 2.36 -13.58 -7.06
N GLN A 38 1.31 -13.76 -6.26
CA GLN A 38 0.31 -14.81 -6.49
C GLN A 38 -0.87 -14.32 -7.34
N GLY A 39 -1.09 -13.01 -7.38
CA GLY A 39 -2.24 -12.43 -8.06
C GLY A 39 -2.04 -12.30 -9.56
N HIS A 40 -2.98 -12.85 -10.32
CA HIS A 40 -3.10 -12.61 -11.76
C HIS A 40 -4.00 -11.39 -11.99
N PHE A 41 -3.41 -10.25 -12.32
CA PHE A 41 -4.13 -9.00 -12.56
C PHE A 41 -4.09 -8.63 -14.05
N LEU A 42 -5.27 -8.46 -14.65
CA LEU A 42 -5.42 -7.95 -16.01
C LEU A 42 -5.36 -6.41 -16.07
N LEU A 43 -5.76 -5.75 -14.98
CA LEU A 43 -5.89 -4.30 -14.87
C LEU A 43 -5.01 -3.77 -13.73
N LEU A 44 -4.37 -2.62 -13.98
CA LEU A 44 -3.54 -1.96 -12.97
C LEU A 44 -4.42 -1.43 -11.83
N GLU A 45 -5.62 -0.97 -12.15
CA GLU A 45 -6.64 -0.49 -11.21
C GLU A 45 -6.97 -1.55 -10.15
N LYS A 46 -7.18 -2.80 -10.57
CA LYS A 46 -7.46 -3.88 -9.64
C LYS A 46 -6.27 -4.14 -8.72
N LEU A 47 -5.05 -4.18 -9.27
CA LEU A 47 -3.85 -4.37 -8.47
C LEU A 47 -3.70 -3.26 -7.41
N VAL A 48 -3.81 -1.99 -7.81
CA VAL A 48 -3.64 -0.87 -6.88
C VAL A 48 -4.75 -0.85 -5.82
N ALA A 49 -5.99 -1.17 -6.20
CA ALA A 49 -7.11 -1.23 -5.26
C ALA A 49 -6.94 -2.33 -4.21
N GLU A 50 -6.49 -3.52 -4.61
CA GLU A 50 -6.24 -4.65 -3.70
C GLU A 50 -5.06 -4.34 -2.75
N ILE A 51 -3.99 -3.72 -3.27
CA ILE A 51 -2.89 -3.23 -2.42
C ILE A 51 -3.38 -2.17 -1.43
N LEU A 52 -4.22 -1.23 -1.88
CA LEU A 52 -4.79 -0.19 -1.03
C LEU A 52 -5.66 -0.80 0.09
N ALA A 53 -6.44 -1.83 -0.22
CA ALA A 53 -7.25 -2.56 0.74
C ALA A 53 -6.41 -3.20 1.85
N VAL A 54 -5.26 -3.79 1.50
CA VAL A 54 -4.30 -4.31 2.48
C VAL A 54 -3.76 -3.18 3.37
N CYS A 55 -3.45 -2.02 2.79
CA CYS A 55 -2.88 -0.88 3.51
C CYS A 55 -3.82 -0.28 4.57
N HIS A 56 -5.13 -0.26 4.32
CA HIS A 56 -6.13 0.24 5.26
C HIS A 56 -6.91 -0.86 5.99
N SER A 57 -6.45 -2.11 5.93
CA SER A 57 -7.08 -3.24 6.62
C SER A 57 -7.03 -3.07 8.15
N HIS A 58 -5.99 -2.41 8.66
CA HIS A 58 -5.82 -2.18 10.08
C HIS A 58 -6.75 -1.06 10.60
N PRO A 59 -7.55 -1.29 11.66
CA PRO A 59 -8.57 -0.34 12.12
C PRO A 59 -8.05 1.05 12.49
N SER A 60 -6.80 1.15 12.95
CA SER A 60 -6.16 2.41 13.33
C SER A 60 -5.72 3.28 12.15
N VAL A 61 -5.80 2.79 10.91
CA VAL A 61 -5.45 3.59 9.73
C VAL A 61 -6.57 4.58 9.44
N HIS A 62 -6.20 5.84 9.25
CA HIS A 62 -7.14 6.92 8.90
C HIS A 62 -6.99 7.37 7.44
N TYR A 63 -5.82 7.15 6.88
CA TYR A 63 -5.52 7.46 5.49
C TYR A 63 -4.54 6.42 4.94
N ALA A 64 -4.78 5.99 3.71
CA ALA A 64 -3.85 5.16 2.98
C ALA A 64 -3.81 5.62 1.52
N LYS A 65 -2.64 5.55 0.91
CA LYS A 65 -2.43 5.85 -0.50
C LYS A 65 -1.45 4.87 -1.09
N ALA A 66 -1.82 4.30 -2.22
CA ALA A 66 -1.01 3.34 -2.95
C ALA A 66 -0.76 3.88 -4.36
N ARG A 67 0.51 3.88 -4.76
CA ARG A 67 0.95 4.21 -6.12
C ARG A 67 1.73 3.04 -6.69
N VAL A 68 1.39 2.64 -7.92
CA VAL A 68 2.10 1.60 -8.65
C VAL A 68 2.57 2.14 -9.98
N ASP A 69 3.87 2.08 -10.20
CA ASP A 69 4.53 2.46 -11.45
C ASP A 69 4.79 1.23 -12.32
N LYS A 70 4.38 1.32 -13.58
CA LYS A 70 4.61 0.34 -14.63
C LYS A 70 5.54 0.98 -15.69
N PRO A 71 6.87 0.89 -15.52
CA PRO A 71 7.80 1.42 -16.50
C PRO A 71 7.66 0.68 -17.83
N HIS A 72 7.97 1.38 -18.93
CA HIS A 72 7.91 0.83 -20.30
C HIS A 72 6.53 0.35 -20.78
N ALA A 73 5.44 0.66 -20.07
CA ALA A 73 4.09 0.28 -20.49
C ALA A 73 3.63 1.02 -21.75
N LEU A 74 4.12 2.24 -21.96
CA LEU A 74 3.77 3.10 -23.09
C LEU A 74 5.01 3.37 -23.92
N ARG A 75 4.85 3.35 -25.25
CA ARG A 75 5.87 3.87 -26.16
C ARG A 75 5.98 5.38 -25.92
N PHE A 76 7.20 5.91 -25.90
CA PHE A 76 7.52 7.35 -25.74
C PHE A 76 7.32 7.96 -24.34
N ALA A 77 6.98 7.18 -23.31
CA ALA A 77 6.95 7.64 -21.93
C ALA A 77 7.85 6.76 -21.05
N ASP A 78 8.55 7.38 -20.10
CA ASP A 78 9.45 6.65 -19.19
C ASP A 78 8.69 5.70 -18.26
N SER A 79 7.51 6.13 -17.78
CA SER A 79 6.64 5.34 -16.90
C SER A 79 5.19 5.82 -16.96
N VAL A 80 4.26 4.91 -16.67
CA VAL A 80 2.89 5.24 -16.27
C VAL A 80 2.69 4.79 -14.84
N SER A 81 1.94 5.55 -14.05
CA SER A 81 1.61 5.18 -12.69
C SER A 81 0.15 5.42 -12.39
N LEU A 82 -0.45 4.50 -11.65
CA LEU A 82 -1.78 4.69 -11.07
C LEU A 82 -1.63 4.93 -9.58
N THR A 83 -2.39 5.88 -9.06
CA THR A 83 -2.44 6.22 -7.63
C THR A 83 -3.88 6.21 -7.18
N LEU A 84 -4.15 5.50 -6.09
CA LEU A 84 -5.43 5.50 -5.41
C LEU A 84 -5.21 5.86 -3.94
N ASP A 85 -6.14 6.58 -3.37
CA ASP A 85 -6.16 6.95 -1.95
C ASP A 85 -7.49 6.58 -1.29
N TRP A 86 -7.40 6.29 0.01
CA TRP A 86 -8.50 5.95 0.89
C TRP A 86 -8.41 6.81 2.13
N THR A 87 -9.56 7.36 2.55
CA THR A 87 -9.71 8.13 3.78
C THR A 87 -10.90 7.55 4.55
N LYS A 88 -10.76 7.43 5.87
CA LYS A 88 -11.77 6.87 6.76
C LYS A 88 -12.99 7.78 6.95
#